data_AF-M2QHI6-F1
#
_entry.id   AF-M2QHI6-F1
#
_cell.length_a   1.000
_cell.length_b   1.000
_cell.length_c   1.000
_cell.angle_alpha   90.00
_cell.angle_beta   90.00
_cell.angle_gamma   90.00
#
_symmetry.space_group_name_H-M   'P 1'
#
loop_
_entity.id
_entity.type
_entity.pdbx_description
1 polymer ?
#
loop_
_entity_poly.entity_id
_entity_poly.type
_entity_poly.pdbx_seq_one_letter_code
_entity_poly.pdbx_strand_id
1 'polypeptide(L)'
;MTHSRSPSPVFSDPGLKDAMDAPSSPAYEPPPCGQPATTPGKRKATSDNPGASDNEDNDLELSDETGSSAVQSSPLVASNSSTTPSLKQLGRHLAKRSKLRPDQLQEVDSFAMAATKAERDVQLLVHILSVKNMLEKIVVEQPKFEVTKYLDDNIKRIALGVLLSTNIASYTGPDTMTPVEEHLKRDRFGMPPNIERNTADWKKVIQKIQYHQMQIRAHFKRLIEASVEDKDPAQHDTVFVLTKAMAAGACDITIGLCARVALMRHVYMNGKPDKDFWPKVNERLASMRKSAKGNKKKGMVHYLTKDCEAHGIMSADEDCDNVVQTKFQQEIDDALEN
;
A
#
# COMPACT_ATOMS: atom_id res chain seq x y z
N MET A 1 13.81 41.81 60.46
CA MET A 1 13.01 40.57 60.31
C MET A 1 13.45 39.88 59.02
N THR A 2 14.33 38.90 59.15
CA THR A 2 14.99 38.20 58.04
C THR A 2 14.49 36.76 58.00
N HIS A 3 13.74 36.38 56.98
CA HIS A 3 13.27 35.01 56.80
C HIS A 3 14.35 34.18 56.12
N SER A 4 15.02 33.35 56.92
CA SER A 4 15.91 32.28 56.47
C SER A 4 15.07 31.11 55.97
N ARG A 5 15.22 30.74 54.69
CA ARG A 5 14.59 29.56 54.08
C ARG A 5 15.56 28.38 54.14
N SER A 6 15.22 27.37 54.93
CA SER A 6 15.92 26.09 54.98
C SER A 6 15.71 25.30 53.67
N PRO A 7 16.71 24.55 53.18
CA PRO A 7 16.56 23.70 52.00
C PRO A 7 15.82 22.40 52.36
N SER A 8 14.90 22.00 51.48
CA SER A 8 14.15 20.74 51.56
C SER A 8 15.06 19.53 51.24
N PRO A 9 14.85 18.38 51.88
CA PRO A 9 15.66 17.19 51.65
C PRO A 9 15.31 16.54 50.30
N VAL A 10 16.36 16.22 49.54
CA VAL A 10 16.33 15.46 48.31
C VAL A 10 15.87 14.03 48.63
N PHE A 11 14.74 13.62 48.05
CA PHE A 11 14.29 12.23 48.03
C PHE A 11 15.36 11.37 47.34
N SER A 12 16.10 10.61 48.14
CA SER A 12 16.93 9.51 47.66
C SER A 12 16.07 8.26 47.72
N ASP A 13 15.48 7.88 46.59
CA ASP A 13 14.75 6.62 46.44
C ASP A 13 15.77 5.48 46.26
N PRO A 14 15.93 4.58 47.25
CA PRO A 14 16.93 3.52 47.18
C PRO A 14 16.53 2.37 46.23
N GLY A 15 15.34 2.41 45.61
CA GLY A 15 14.86 1.34 44.73
C GLY A 15 15.33 1.38 43.27
N LEU A 16 16.05 2.42 42.84
CA LEU A 16 16.40 2.59 41.41
C LEU A 16 17.78 2.03 41.01
N LYS A 17 18.69 1.79 41.97
CA LYS A 17 20.01 1.18 41.68
C LYS A 17 19.93 -0.32 41.44
N ASP A 18 19.04 -1.03 42.13
CA ASP A 18 18.91 -2.49 41.98
C ASP A 18 18.23 -2.92 40.67
N ALA A 19 17.66 -1.99 39.90
CA ALA A 19 17.10 -2.27 38.57
C ALA A 19 18.15 -2.25 37.44
N MET A 20 19.36 -1.73 37.69
CA MET A 20 20.42 -1.64 36.67
C MET A 20 21.42 -2.80 36.69
N ASP A 21 21.42 -3.62 37.75
CA ASP A 21 22.32 -4.78 37.91
C ASP A 21 21.64 -6.14 37.64
N ALA A 22 20.45 -6.14 37.04
CA ALA A 22 19.81 -7.39 36.62
C ALA A 22 20.61 -8.04 35.48
N PRO A 23 21.05 -9.32 35.63
CA PRO A 23 21.79 -10.02 34.58
C PRO A 23 20.95 -10.08 33.30
N SER A 24 21.59 -9.77 32.17
CA SER A 24 21.00 -9.82 30.84
C SER A 24 20.23 -11.13 30.65
N SER A 25 19.02 -11.00 30.11
CA SER A 25 18.12 -12.11 29.82
C SER A 25 18.85 -13.28 29.17
N PRO A 26 18.46 -14.54 29.48
CA PRO A 26 19.13 -15.72 28.96
C PRO A 26 19.16 -15.67 27.43
N ALA A 27 20.32 -16.05 26.86
CA ALA A 27 20.52 -16.18 25.44
C ALA A 27 19.37 -16.97 24.82
N TYR A 28 18.69 -16.35 23.86
CA TYR A 28 17.67 -17.02 23.08
C TYR A 28 18.37 -18.09 22.23
N GLU A 29 18.26 -19.35 22.65
CA GLU A 29 18.62 -20.49 21.81
C GLU A 29 17.50 -20.66 20.77
N PRO A 30 17.79 -20.49 19.46
CA PRO A 30 16.82 -20.75 18.42
C PRO A 30 16.45 -22.25 18.42
N PRO A 31 15.18 -22.59 18.19
CA PRO A 31 14.75 -23.98 18.15
C PRO A 31 15.49 -24.73 17.03
N PRO A 32 15.82 -26.02 17.25
CA PRO A 32 16.58 -26.83 16.29
C PRO A 32 15.83 -26.93 14.96
N CYS A 33 16.47 -26.44 13.90
CA CYS A 33 16.05 -26.72 12.52
C CYS A 33 16.10 -28.23 12.28
N GLY A 34 14.93 -28.84 12.07
CA GLY A 34 14.86 -30.17 11.48
C GLY A 34 13.50 -30.82 11.58
N GLN A 35 12.71 -30.71 10.52
CA GLN A 35 12.18 -31.88 9.79
C GLN A 35 11.98 -31.50 8.30
N PRO A 36 12.34 -32.40 7.35
CA PRO A 36 12.28 -32.13 5.92
C PRO A 36 10.84 -32.15 5.40
N ALA A 37 10.49 -31.14 4.62
CA ALA A 37 9.27 -31.12 3.84
C ALA A 37 9.25 -32.30 2.85
N THR A 38 8.15 -33.05 2.89
CA THR A 38 7.83 -34.10 1.94
C THR A 38 7.80 -33.55 0.51
N THR A 39 8.59 -34.21 -0.34
CA THR A 39 8.79 -33.97 -1.78
C THR A 39 7.48 -33.86 -2.56
N PRO A 40 7.28 -32.77 -3.34
CA PRO A 40 6.26 -32.71 -4.39
C PRO A 40 6.70 -33.56 -5.59
N GLY A 41 5.79 -34.41 -6.06
CA GLY A 41 6.03 -35.39 -7.11
C GLY A 41 6.45 -34.82 -8.47
N LYS A 42 7.39 -35.53 -9.09
CA LYS A 42 7.80 -35.44 -10.50
C LYS A 42 6.57 -35.35 -11.42
N ARG A 43 6.36 -34.19 -12.06
CA ARG A 43 5.60 -34.13 -13.31
C ARG A 43 6.58 -34.32 -14.47
N LYS A 44 6.32 -35.39 -15.20
CA LYS A 44 7.03 -35.83 -16.39
C LYS A 44 6.82 -34.79 -17.51
N ALA A 45 7.91 -34.20 -17.97
CA ALA A 45 7.90 -33.38 -19.18
C ALA A 45 7.84 -34.33 -20.39
N THR A 46 6.77 -34.23 -21.17
CA THR A 46 6.73 -34.72 -22.55
C THR A 46 6.79 -33.51 -23.46
N SER A 47 7.95 -33.38 -24.11
CA SER A 47 8.12 -32.80 -25.44
C SER A 47 7.06 -33.40 -26.37
N ASP A 48 6.37 -32.57 -27.15
CA ASP A 48 6.48 -32.61 -28.60
C ASP A 48 5.78 -31.40 -29.26
N ASN A 49 6.50 -30.84 -30.22
CA ASN A 49 6.18 -29.73 -31.11
C ASN A 49 5.53 -30.28 -32.41
N PRO A 50 5.43 -29.51 -33.50
CA PRO A 50 4.40 -28.55 -33.91
C PRO A 50 3.41 -29.13 -34.96
N GLY A 51 2.29 -28.44 -35.21
CA GLY A 51 1.41 -28.76 -36.34
C GLY A 51 0.41 -27.65 -36.65
N ALA A 52 0.49 -27.13 -37.88
CA ALA A 52 -0.34 -26.10 -38.45
C ALA A 52 -1.81 -26.53 -38.68
N SER A 53 -2.73 -25.55 -38.66
CA SER A 53 -3.95 -25.44 -39.47
C SER A 53 -4.76 -24.26 -38.89
N ASP A 54 -4.80 -23.14 -39.60
CA ASP A 54 -5.81 -22.79 -40.61
C ASP A 54 -7.08 -22.18 -40.00
N ASN A 55 -7.30 -20.92 -40.37
CA ASN A 55 -8.55 -20.25 -40.70
C ASN A 55 -9.85 -20.90 -40.22
N GLU A 56 -10.68 -20.14 -39.50
CA GLU A 56 -12.04 -19.83 -39.97
C GLU A 56 -12.48 -18.46 -39.40
N ASP A 57 -12.53 -17.48 -40.29
CA ASP A 57 -13.36 -16.29 -40.21
C ASP A 57 -14.82 -16.72 -40.02
N ASN A 58 -15.53 -16.08 -39.10
CA ASN A 58 -16.99 -16.16 -39.02
C ASN A 58 -17.53 -14.74 -38.99
N ASP A 59 -17.51 -14.13 -40.17
CA ASP A 59 -18.31 -12.96 -40.52
C ASP A 59 -19.79 -13.35 -40.50
N LEU A 60 -20.53 -12.84 -39.52
CA LEU A 60 -21.99 -12.88 -39.53
C LEU A 60 -22.49 -11.60 -40.23
N GLU A 61 -22.60 -11.68 -41.55
CA GLU A 61 -23.40 -10.74 -42.34
C GLU A 61 -24.88 -10.85 -41.94
N LEU A 62 -25.41 -9.79 -41.34
CA LEU A 62 -26.85 -9.53 -41.28
C LEU A 62 -27.26 -8.88 -42.60
N SER A 63 -27.80 -9.67 -43.52
CA SER A 63 -28.51 -9.17 -44.69
C SER A 63 -29.98 -8.92 -44.33
N ASP A 64 -30.34 -7.63 -44.37
CA ASP A 64 -31.67 -7.05 -44.21
C ASP A 64 -32.42 -7.15 -45.55
N GLU A 65 -33.31 -8.14 -45.71
CA GLU A 65 -34.21 -8.21 -46.86
C GLU A 65 -35.64 -7.81 -46.47
N THR A 66 -36.00 -6.63 -46.94
CA THR A 66 -37.33 -6.03 -46.95
C THR A 66 -38.16 -6.67 -48.08
N GLY A 67 -38.84 -7.77 -47.77
CA GLY A 67 -39.77 -8.46 -48.68
C GLY A 67 -41.22 -8.33 -48.23
N SER A 68 -41.93 -7.36 -48.80
CA SER A 68 -43.38 -7.21 -48.67
C SER A 68 -44.08 -8.34 -49.43
N SER A 69 -44.84 -9.19 -48.73
CA SER A 69 -45.84 -10.06 -49.35
C SER A 69 -47.02 -10.28 -48.42
N ALA A 70 -48.18 -9.95 -48.97
CA ALA A 70 -49.47 -10.04 -48.36
C ALA A 70 -50.02 -11.48 -48.36
N VAL A 71 -51.07 -11.64 -47.55
CA VAL A 71 -52.11 -12.68 -47.62
C VAL A 71 -51.74 -14.05 -47.03
N GLN A 72 -52.22 -14.34 -45.82
CA GLN A 72 -53.34 -15.26 -45.56
C GLN A 72 -53.41 -15.54 -44.05
N SER A 73 -54.47 -15.03 -43.43
CA SER A 73 -54.82 -15.29 -42.04
C SER A 73 -55.37 -16.71 -41.91
N SER A 74 -54.50 -17.71 -41.75
CA SER A 74 -54.91 -19.02 -41.25
C SER A 74 -55.02 -18.98 -39.72
N PRO A 75 -56.08 -19.55 -39.13
CA PRO A 75 -56.22 -19.62 -37.68
C PRO A 75 -55.10 -20.50 -37.12
N LEU A 76 -54.21 -19.90 -36.34
CA LEU A 76 -53.22 -20.59 -35.51
C LEU A 76 -53.97 -21.47 -34.51
N VAL A 77 -54.21 -22.72 -34.89
CA VAL A 77 -54.43 -23.79 -33.94
C VAL A 77 -53.16 -23.85 -33.10
N ALA A 78 -53.26 -23.46 -31.83
CA ALA A 78 -52.20 -23.60 -30.85
C ALA A 78 -51.91 -25.09 -30.68
N SER A 79 -51.10 -25.65 -31.59
CA SER A 79 -50.46 -26.94 -31.39
C SER A 79 -49.49 -26.75 -30.24
N ASN A 80 -49.90 -27.18 -29.05
CA ASN A 80 -49.10 -27.35 -27.85
C ASN A 80 -48.02 -28.45 -28.05
N SER A 81 -47.33 -28.45 -29.19
CA SER A 81 -46.35 -29.45 -29.58
C SER A 81 -45.04 -29.21 -28.83
N SER A 82 -44.76 -30.13 -27.92
CA SER A 82 -43.50 -30.40 -27.20
C SER A 82 -42.28 -29.55 -27.57
N THR A 83 -42.10 -28.40 -26.90
CA THR A 83 -40.85 -27.61 -26.90
C THR A 83 -39.78 -28.14 -25.93
N THR A 84 -40.11 -29.14 -25.11
CA THR A 84 -39.23 -29.73 -24.10
C THR A 84 -38.03 -30.53 -24.65
N PRO A 85 -38.10 -31.29 -25.76
CA PRO A 85 -36.95 -32.04 -26.27
C PRO A 85 -35.88 -31.13 -26.88
N SER A 86 -36.26 -29.98 -27.47
CA SER A 86 -35.31 -29.03 -28.03
C SER A 86 -34.53 -28.28 -26.94
N LEU A 87 -35.21 -27.89 -25.86
CA LEU A 87 -34.59 -27.25 -24.69
C LEU A 87 -33.59 -28.17 -23.98
N LYS A 88 -33.88 -29.47 -23.88
CA LYS A 88 -32.94 -30.46 -23.32
C LYS A 88 -31.69 -30.60 -24.18
N GLN A 89 -31.84 -30.71 -25.50
CA GLN A 89 -30.71 -30.83 -26.43
C GLN A 89 -29.83 -29.56 -26.40
N LEU A 90 -30.47 -28.39 -26.41
CA LEU A 90 -29.78 -27.10 -26.27
C LEU A 90 -29.03 -27.02 -24.93
N GLY A 91 -29.69 -27.39 -23.83
CA GLY A 91 -29.08 -27.41 -22.49
C GLY A 91 -27.86 -28.32 -22.42
N ARG A 92 -27.95 -29.54 -22.98
CA ARG A 92 -26.80 -30.47 -23.06
C ARG A 92 -25.67 -29.95 -23.96
N HIS A 93 -26.00 -29.32 -25.08
CA HIS A 93 -25.00 -28.71 -25.97
C HIS A 93 -24.23 -27.60 -25.24
N LEU A 94 -24.95 -26.69 -24.56
CA LEU A 94 -24.34 -25.63 -23.76
C LEU A 94 -23.54 -26.17 -22.58
N ALA A 95 -24.05 -27.17 -21.86
CA ALA A 95 -23.36 -27.82 -20.75
C ALA A 95 -22.04 -28.48 -21.19
N LYS A 96 -22.02 -29.18 -22.34
CA LYS A 96 -20.79 -29.73 -22.93
C LYS A 96 -19.79 -28.65 -23.31
N ARG A 97 -20.27 -27.57 -23.95
CA ARG A 97 -19.41 -26.43 -24.33
C ARG A 97 -18.78 -25.75 -23.10
N SER A 98 -19.52 -25.70 -21.99
CA SER A 98 -19.06 -25.20 -20.69
C SER A 98 -18.30 -26.21 -19.84
N LYS A 99 -18.06 -27.44 -20.34
CA LYS A 99 -17.33 -28.52 -19.65
C LYS A 99 -17.92 -28.90 -18.28
N LEU A 100 -19.25 -28.91 -18.15
CA LEU A 100 -19.91 -29.36 -16.92
C LEU A 100 -19.64 -30.86 -16.66
N ARG A 101 -19.57 -31.23 -15.39
CA ARG A 101 -19.37 -32.62 -14.96
C ARG A 101 -20.63 -33.47 -15.20
N PRO A 102 -20.52 -34.82 -15.24
CA PRO A 102 -21.67 -35.70 -15.46
C PRO A 102 -22.82 -35.54 -14.45
N ASP A 103 -22.51 -35.30 -13.17
CA ASP A 103 -23.49 -34.99 -12.12
C ASP A 103 -24.30 -33.72 -12.45
N GLN A 104 -23.63 -32.69 -12.94
CA GLN A 104 -24.24 -31.40 -13.28
C GLN A 104 -25.10 -31.48 -14.56
N LEU A 105 -24.76 -32.38 -15.50
CA LEU A 105 -25.57 -32.65 -16.69
C LEU A 105 -26.94 -33.24 -16.33
N GLN A 106 -27.02 -34.06 -15.27
CA GLN A 106 -28.29 -34.59 -14.76
C GLN A 106 -29.16 -33.46 -14.18
N GLU A 107 -28.57 -32.48 -13.49
CA GLU A 107 -29.29 -31.30 -13.01
C GLU A 107 -29.82 -30.43 -14.17
N VAL A 108 -29.02 -30.21 -15.21
CA VAL A 108 -29.45 -29.48 -16.42
C VAL A 108 -30.62 -30.20 -17.12
N ASP A 109 -30.54 -31.52 -17.24
CA ASP A 109 -31.62 -32.32 -17.80
C ASP A 109 -32.89 -32.25 -16.93
N SER A 110 -32.74 -32.30 -15.60
CA SER A 110 -33.85 -32.14 -14.64
C SER A 110 -34.50 -30.77 -14.75
N PHE A 111 -33.70 -29.71 -14.89
CA PHE A 111 -34.17 -28.34 -15.06
C PHE A 111 -34.90 -28.13 -16.39
N ALA A 112 -34.36 -28.68 -17.49
CA ALA A 112 -34.99 -28.60 -18.81
C ALA A 112 -36.32 -29.40 -18.88
N MET A 113 -36.45 -30.44 -18.05
CA MET A 113 -37.64 -31.30 -17.97
C MET A 113 -38.70 -30.80 -16.98
N ALA A 114 -38.43 -29.74 -16.21
CA ALA A 114 -39.43 -29.13 -15.33
C ALA A 114 -40.65 -28.68 -16.14
N ALA A 115 -41.84 -29.10 -15.68
CA ALA A 115 -43.09 -29.05 -16.41
C ALA A 115 -43.59 -27.62 -16.59
N THR A 116 -43.29 -26.74 -15.63
CA THR A 116 -43.76 -25.35 -15.64
C THR A 116 -42.61 -24.35 -15.56
N LYS A 117 -42.85 -23.13 -16.06
CA LYS A 117 -41.93 -22.01 -15.85
C LYS A 117 -41.73 -21.73 -14.35
N ALA A 118 -42.80 -21.85 -13.55
CA ALA A 118 -42.75 -21.64 -12.11
C ALA A 118 -41.80 -22.64 -11.43
N GLU A 119 -41.82 -23.92 -11.80
CA GLU A 119 -40.88 -24.92 -11.28
C GLU A 119 -39.43 -24.57 -11.61
N ARG A 120 -39.14 -24.11 -12.84
CA ARG A 120 -37.80 -23.65 -13.22
C ARG A 120 -37.37 -22.43 -12.41
N ASP A 121 -38.26 -21.46 -12.23
CA ASP A 121 -37.97 -20.25 -11.44
C ASP A 121 -37.66 -20.62 -9.97
N VAL A 122 -38.39 -21.58 -9.39
CA VAL A 122 -38.13 -22.11 -8.05
C VAL A 122 -36.78 -22.83 -7.98
N GLN A 123 -36.47 -23.71 -8.94
CA GLN A 123 -35.17 -24.39 -8.99
C GLN A 123 -34.02 -23.38 -9.09
N LEU A 124 -34.15 -22.34 -9.93
CA LEU A 124 -33.15 -21.28 -10.05
C LEU A 124 -32.96 -20.54 -8.72
N LEU A 125 -34.04 -20.17 -8.02
CA LEU A 125 -33.97 -19.53 -6.71
C LEU A 125 -33.23 -20.42 -5.69
N VAL A 126 -33.53 -21.72 -5.65
CA VAL A 126 -32.85 -22.68 -4.76
C VAL A 126 -31.35 -22.74 -5.04
N HIS A 127 -30.94 -22.79 -6.32
CA HIS A 127 -29.52 -22.78 -6.68
C HIS A 127 -28.84 -21.46 -6.31
N ILE A 128 -29.50 -20.31 -6.53
CA ILE A 128 -28.97 -19.00 -6.12
C ILE A 128 -28.78 -18.95 -4.59
N LEU A 129 -29.73 -19.46 -3.81
CA LEU A 129 -29.61 -19.54 -2.35
C LEU A 129 -28.50 -20.50 -1.92
N SER A 130 -28.33 -21.63 -2.60
CA SER A 130 -27.23 -22.56 -2.33
C SER A 130 -25.86 -21.93 -2.60
N VAL A 131 -25.70 -21.22 -3.73
CA VAL A 131 -24.49 -20.45 -4.05
C VAL A 131 -24.25 -19.37 -3.00
N LYS A 132 -25.29 -18.65 -2.57
CA LYS A 132 -25.20 -17.68 -1.48
C LYS A 132 -24.70 -18.32 -0.18
N ASN A 133 -25.25 -19.48 0.21
CA ASN A 133 -24.82 -20.19 1.43
C ASN A 133 -23.36 -20.67 1.34
N MET A 134 -22.95 -21.20 0.18
CA MET A 134 -21.55 -21.58 -0.05
C MET A 134 -20.62 -20.36 0.02
N LEU A 135 -21.04 -19.23 -0.55
CA LEU A 135 -20.29 -17.98 -0.50
C LEU A 135 -20.17 -17.46 0.94
N GLU A 136 -21.25 -17.48 1.71
CA GLU A 136 -21.26 -17.11 3.14
C GLU A 136 -20.31 -18.01 3.93
N LYS A 137 -20.33 -19.33 3.69
CA LYS A 137 -19.40 -20.27 4.33
C LYS A 137 -17.94 -19.97 3.98
N ILE A 138 -17.64 -19.74 2.70
CA ILE A 138 -16.29 -19.38 2.24
C ILE A 138 -15.82 -18.07 2.90
N VAL A 139 -16.71 -17.08 3.03
CA VAL A 139 -16.39 -15.81 3.69
C VAL A 139 -16.11 -16.00 5.19
N VAL A 140 -16.86 -16.87 5.87
CA VAL A 140 -16.66 -17.18 7.30
C VAL A 140 -15.34 -17.93 7.55
N GLU A 141 -14.96 -18.83 6.64
CA GLU A 141 -13.75 -19.66 6.77
C GLU A 141 -12.47 -18.94 6.33
N GLN A 142 -12.57 -17.76 5.69
CA GLN A 142 -11.39 -17.02 5.27
C GLN A 142 -10.56 -16.57 6.48
N PRO A 143 -9.24 -16.83 6.49
CA PRO A 143 -8.38 -16.34 7.55
C PRO A 143 -8.43 -14.81 7.57
N LYS A 144 -8.53 -14.24 8.77
CA LYS A 144 -8.51 -12.79 8.94
C LYS A 144 -7.21 -12.25 8.34
N PHE A 145 -7.32 -11.24 7.48
CA PHE A 145 -6.15 -10.61 6.91
C PHE A 145 -5.29 -9.98 8.02
N GLU A 146 -4.00 -10.25 7.97
CA GLU A 146 -2.98 -9.65 8.80
C GLU A 146 -1.88 -9.08 7.91
N VAL A 147 -1.35 -7.92 8.29
CA VAL A 147 -0.24 -7.30 7.58
C VAL A 147 1.01 -8.16 7.80
N THR A 148 1.46 -8.83 6.75
CA THR A 148 2.66 -9.66 6.79
C THR A 148 3.90 -8.82 7.08
N LYS A 149 4.95 -9.43 7.66
CA LYS A 149 6.22 -8.73 7.90
C LYS A 149 6.81 -8.11 6.62
N TYR A 150 6.73 -8.83 5.51
CA TYR A 150 7.19 -8.35 4.21
C TYR A 150 6.44 -7.09 3.75
N LEU A 151 5.12 -7.05 3.92
CA LEU A 151 4.31 -5.86 3.62
C LEU A 151 4.65 -4.72 4.58
N ASP A 152 4.81 -4.99 5.88
CA ASP A 152 5.15 -3.99 6.90
C ASP A 152 6.51 -3.32 6.63
N ASP A 153 7.53 -4.09 6.27
CA ASP A 153 8.87 -3.58 5.92
C ASP A 153 8.83 -2.70 4.67
N ASN A 154 8.05 -3.07 3.66
CA ASN A 154 7.85 -2.25 2.46
C ASN A 154 7.05 -0.97 2.75
N ILE A 155 6.01 -1.03 3.58
CA ILE A 155 5.28 0.16 4.05
C ILE A 155 6.25 1.13 4.72
N LYS A 156 7.10 0.64 5.63
CA LYS A 156 8.10 1.46 6.33
C LYS A 156 9.08 2.11 5.35
N ARG A 157 9.62 1.33 4.40
CA ARG A 157 10.58 1.81 3.40
C ARG A 157 9.99 2.88 2.49
N ILE A 158 8.78 2.68 1.98
CA ILE A 158 8.09 3.65 1.12
C ILE A 158 7.71 4.90 1.93
N ALA A 159 7.19 4.73 3.15
CA ALA A 159 6.87 5.86 4.02
C ALA A 159 8.10 6.73 4.34
N LEU A 160 9.27 6.11 4.51
CA LEU A 160 10.53 6.83 4.69
C LEU A 160 10.92 7.61 3.43
N GLY A 161 10.89 6.97 2.25
CA GLY A 161 11.19 7.64 0.98
C GLY A 161 10.25 8.81 0.68
N VAL A 162 8.95 8.67 0.97
CA VAL A 162 7.97 9.77 0.83
C VAL A 162 8.31 10.92 1.77
N LEU A 163 8.63 10.65 3.05
CA LEU A 163 8.97 11.71 4.00
C LEU A 163 10.35 12.35 3.73
N LEU A 164 11.24 11.68 3.02
CA LEU A 164 12.52 12.24 2.56
C LEU A 164 12.40 12.98 1.21
N SER A 165 11.27 12.87 0.50
CA SER A 165 11.11 13.56 -0.76
C SER A 165 11.09 15.09 -0.58
N THR A 166 11.85 15.78 -1.43
CA THR A 166 11.87 17.25 -1.46
C THR A 166 10.58 17.85 -2.00
N ASN A 167 9.78 17.04 -2.71
CA ASN A 167 8.57 17.47 -3.42
C ASN A 167 7.32 17.47 -2.53
N ILE A 168 7.33 16.85 -1.34
CA ILE A 168 6.12 16.77 -0.51
C ILE A 168 5.55 18.14 -0.14
N ALA A 169 4.22 18.23 -0.17
CA ALA A 169 3.48 19.43 0.17
C ALA A 169 3.41 19.68 1.70
N SER A 170 3.29 18.62 2.47
CA SER A 170 3.16 18.62 3.92
C SER A 170 3.82 17.37 4.47
N TYR A 171 4.26 17.39 5.72
CA TYR A 171 4.75 16.20 6.45
C TYR A 171 3.61 15.44 7.15
N THR A 172 2.38 15.94 7.09
CA THR A 172 1.22 15.34 7.77
C THR A 172 0.00 15.35 6.87
N GLY A 173 -0.89 14.37 7.06
CA GLY A 173 -2.16 14.30 6.37
C GLY A 173 -2.07 13.59 5.01
N PRO A 174 -3.06 13.84 4.12
CA PRO A 174 -3.20 13.12 2.86
C PRO A 174 -1.99 13.22 1.94
N ASP A 175 -1.32 14.38 1.90
CA ASP A 175 -0.14 14.64 1.04
C ASP A 175 0.99 13.63 1.24
N THR A 176 1.09 13.04 2.44
CA THR A 176 2.07 11.97 2.72
C THR A 176 1.47 10.58 2.60
N MET A 177 0.17 10.42 2.81
CA MET A 177 -0.48 9.10 2.83
C MET A 177 -0.78 8.60 1.42
N THR A 178 -1.36 9.44 0.58
CA THR A 178 -1.77 9.08 -0.79
C THR A 178 -0.64 8.48 -1.62
N PRO A 179 0.57 9.07 -1.67
CA PRO A 179 1.67 8.49 -2.45
C PRO A 179 2.09 7.10 -1.96
N VAL A 180 2.07 6.87 -0.64
CA VAL A 180 2.37 5.54 -0.08
C VAL A 180 1.28 4.55 -0.49
N GLU A 181 0.01 4.93 -0.40
CA GLU A 181 -1.11 4.08 -0.82
C GLU A 181 -1.04 3.71 -2.30
N GLU A 182 -0.76 4.68 -3.18
CA GLU A 182 -0.65 4.47 -4.62
C GLU A 182 0.49 3.54 -4.99
N HIS A 183 1.64 3.69 -4.34
CA HIS A 183 2.78 2.80 -4.54
C HIS A 183 2.46 1.36 -4.07
N LEU A 184 1.79 1.20 -2.92
CA LEU A 184 1.34 -0.11 -2.45
C LEU A 184 0.30 -0.75 -3.38
N LYS A 185 -0.66 0.02 -3.92
CA LYS A 185 -1.67 -0.47 -4.86
C LYS A 185 -1.05 -0.98 -6.16
N ARG A 186 0.00 -0.29 -6.63
CA ARG A 186 0.75 -0.63 -7.84
C ARG A 186 1.53 -1.94 -7.67
N ASP A 187 2.33 -2.03 -6.61
CA ASP A 187 3.30 -3.11 -6.45
C ASP A 187 2.75 -4.33 -5.70
N ARG A 188 1.61 -4.15 -5.02
CA ARG A 188 0.84 -5.13 -4.25
C ARG A 188 1.55 -5.77 -3.05
N PHE A 189 2.86 -6.01 -3.09
CA PHE A 189 3.67 -6.61 -2.01
C PHE A 189 3.00 -7.80 -1.27
N GLY A 190 2.32 -8.68 -2.02
CA GLY A 190 1.62 -9.83 -1.46
C GLY A 190 0.25 -9.55 -0.83
N MET A 191 -0.31 -8.36 -1.04
CA MET A 191 -1.70 -8.06 -0.66
C MET A 191 -2.70 -8.89 -1.47
N PRO A 192 -3.80 -9.37 -0.86
CA PRO A 192 -4.89 -10.01 -1.58
C PRO A 192 -5.46 -9.11 -2.70
N PRO A 193 -5.91 -9.70 -3.82
CA PRO A 193 -6.54 -8.93 -4.89
C PRO A 193 -7.81 -8.26 -4.37
N ASN A 194 -7.99 -6.98 -4.73
CA ASN A 194 -9.14 -6.14 -4.34
C ASN A 194 -9.29 -5.91 -2.82
N ILE A 195 -8.20 -6.00 -2.04
CA ILE A 195 -8.23 -5.68 -0.60
C ILE A 195 -8.80 -4.29 -0.33
N GLU A 196 -8.65 -3.34 -1.26
CA GLU A 196 -9.17 -1.98 -1.16
C GLU A 196 -10.70 -1.92 -1.07
N ARG A 197 -11.39 -2.92 -1.61
CA ARG A 197 -12.86 -3.04 -1.53
C ARG A 197 -13.32 -3.55 -0.16
N ASN A 198 -12.43 -4.21 0.58
CA ASN A 198 -12.67 -4.62 1.95
C ASN A 198 -12.20 -3.52 2.90
N THR A 199 -13.12 -2.63 3.28
CA THR A 199 -12.83 -1.48 4.16
C THR A 199 -12.17 -1.89 5.47
N ALA A 200 -12.52 -3.04 6.06
CA ALA A 200 -11.97 -3.48 7.34
C ALA A 200 -10.48 -3.87 7.21
N ASP A 201 -10.13 -4.61 6.16
CA ASP A 201 -8.77 -5.07 5.94
C ASP A 201 -7.87 -3.97 5.35
N TRP A 202 -8.40 -3.15 4.43
CA TRP A 202 -7.69 -1.98 3.94
C TRP A 202 -7.37 -1.00 5.08
N LYS A 203 -8.29 -0.80 6.02
CA LYS A 203 -8.06 0.04 7.21
C LYS A 203 -6.85 -0.43 8.04
N LYS A 204 -6.56 -1.73 8.09
CA LYS A 204 -5.34 -2.24 8.78
C LYS A 204 -4.07 -1.79 8.06
N VAL A 205 -4.06 -1.81 6.73
CA VAL A 205 -2.94 -1.29 5.92
C VAL A 205 -2.76 0.21 6.15
N ILE A 206 -3.85 0.99 6.10
CA ILE A 206 -3.83 2.43 6.36
C ILE A 206 -3.29 2.75 7.76
N GLN A 207 -3.74 2.01 8.79
CA GLN A 207 -3.24 2.18 10.15
C GLN A 207 -1.74 1.91 10.25
N LYS A 208 -1.21 0.92 9.52
CA LYS A 208 0.23 0.64 9.46
C LYS A 208 1.01 1.75 8.76
N ILE A 209 0.50 2.32 7.67
CA ILE A 209 1.10 3.50 7.02
C ILE A 209 1.18 4.67 8.01
N GLN A 210 0.06 5.00 8.66
CA GLN A 210 -0.01 6.07 9.65
C GLN A 210 0.96 5.86 10.81
N TYR A 211 1.03 4.63 11.32
CA TYR A 211 1.95 4.23 12.37
C TYR A 211 3.40 4.49 11.96
N HIS A 212 3.85 3.96 10.81
CA HIS A 212 5.23 4.12 10.36
C HIS A 212 5.58 5.58 10.09
N GLN A 213 4.69 6.35 9.45
CA GLN A 213 4.91 7.79 9.24
C GLN A 213 5.02 8.56 10.56
N MET A 214 4.20 8.22 11.56
CA MET A 214 4.31 8.81 12.90
C MET A 214 5.65 8.46 13.56
N GLN A 215 6.11 7.21 13.47
CA GLN A 215 7.40 6.78 14.02
C GLN A 215 8.57 7.45 13.32
N ILE A 216 8.57 7.54 11.99
CA ILE A 216 9.63 8.19 11.20
C ILE A 216 9.70 9.68 11.58
N ARG A 217 8.57 10.37 11.65
CA ARG A 217 8.52 11.76 12.13
C ARG A 217 9.05 11.91 13.54
N ALA A 218 8.64 11.04 14.47
CA ALA A 218 9.17 11.08 15.83
C ALA A 218 10.69 10.88 15.85
N HIS A 219 11.20 9.97 15.04
CA HIS A 219 12.63 9.72 14.89
C HIS A 219 13.38 10.93 14.30
N PHE A 220 12.86 11.53 13.24
CA PHE A 220 13.40 12.76 12.64
C PHE A 220 13.53 13.89 13.66
N LYS A 221 12.50 14.11 14.48
CA LYS A 221 12.54 15.13 15.54
C LYS A 221 13.64 14.86 16.57
N ARG A 222 13.84 13.59 16.97
CA ARG A 222 14.93 13.21 17.90
C ARG A 222 16.32 13.38 17.29
N LEU A 223 16.50 13.08 16.01
CA LEU A 223 17.77 13.30 15.31
C LEU A 223 18.09 14.80 15.25
N ILE A 224 17.09 15.64 14.94
CA ILE A 224 17.26 17.10 14.95
C ILE A 224 17.63 17.59 16.36
N GLU A 225 16.93 17.13 17.39
CA GLU A 225 17.22 17.47 18.79
C GLU A 225 18.65 17.12 19.19
N ALA A 226 19.09 15.88 18.91
CA ALA A 226 20.46 15.43 19.17
C ALA A 226 21.50 16.26 18.41
N SER A 227 21.20 16.64 17.15
CA SER A 227 22.13 17.43 16.33
C SER A 227 22.42 18.84 16.84
N VAL A 228 21.61 19.35 17.79
CA VAL A 228 21.73 20.68 18.38
C VAL A 228 21.73 20.64 19.91
N GLU A 229 22.05 19.49 20.50
CA GLU A 229 22.04 19.29 21.96
C GLU A 229 23.19 20.03 22.65
N ASP A 230 24.34 20.14 21.98
CA ASP A 230 25.49 20.87 22.51
C ASP A 230 25.19 22.38 22.63
N LYS A 231 25.85 23.04 23.59
CA LYS A 231 25.73 24.49 23.76
C LYS A 231 26.62 25.26 22.79
N ASP A 232 27.72 24.65 22.36
CA ASP A 232 28.65 25.22 21.38
C ASP A 232 28.20 24.84 19.97
N PRO A 233 27.77 25.82 19.14
CA PRO A 233 27.36 25.55 17.75
C PRO A 233 28.43 24.88 16.90
N ALA A 234 29.71 25.01 17.25
CA ALA A 234 30.81 24.34 16.55
C ALA A 234 30.85 22.81 16.78
N GLN A 235 30.15 22.31 17.80
CA GLN A 235 30.01 20.87 18.10
C GLN A 235 28.71 20.27 17.54
N HIS A 236 27.84 21.08 16.93
CA HIS A 236 26.62 20.57 16.31
C HIS A 236 26.94 19.71 15.09
N ASP A 237 26.08 18.75 14.76
CA ASP A 237 26.22 18.02 13.50
C ASP A 237 26.03 18.97 12.32
N THR A 238 26.81 18.79 11.26
CA THR A 238 26.54 19.48 9.99
C THR A 238 25.20 19.02 9.42
N VAL A 239 24.57 19.84 8.59
CA VAL A 239 23.31 19.48 7.93
C VAL A 239 23.43 18.18 7.14
N PHE A 240 24.60 17.91 6.54
CA PHE A 240 24.84 16.71 5.77
C PHE A 240 24.88 15.47 6.65
N VAL A 241 25.60 15.51 7.78
CA VAL A 241 25.66 14.40 8.75
C VAL A 241 24.25 14.09 9.27
N LEU A 242 23.50 15.11 9.66
CA LEU A 242 22.11 14.96 10.08
C LEU A 242 21.23 14.36 8.97
N THR A 243 21.36 14.87 7.74
CA THR A 243 20.58 14.38 6.59
C THR A 243 20.89 12.92 6.28
N LYS A 244 22.16 12.53 6.34
CA LYS A 244 22.62 11.15 6.16
C LYS A 244 22.05 10.22 7.23
N ALA A 245 22.04 10.67 8.48
CA ALA A 245 21.41 9.93 9.59
C ALA A 245 19.90 9.76 9.39
N MET A 246 19.20 10.80 8.93
CA MET A 246 17.76 10.75 8.62
C MET A 246 17.44 9.83 7.44
N ALA A 247 18.29 9.85 6.40
CA ALA A 247 18.10 9.00 5.22
C ALA A 247 18.32 7.52 5.54
N ALA A 248 19.24 7.19 6.46
CA ALA A 248 19.56 5.82 6.85
C ALA A 248 19.84 4.90 5.65
N GLY A 249 20.45 5.43 4.58
CA GLY A 249 20.73 4.72 3.33
C GLY A 249 19.52 4.45 2.43
N ALA A 250 18.35 5.02 2.72
CA ALA A 250 17.14 4.83 1.92
C ALA A 250 17.16 5.62 0.60
N CYS A 251 17.88 6.73 0.54
CA CYS A 251 18.06 7.54 -0.66
C CYS A 251 19.43 8.24 -0.65
N ASP A 252 19.81 8.76 -1.81
CA ASP A 252 21.03 9.53 -1.94
C ASP A 252 20.83 10.96 -1.43
N ILE A 253 21.87 11.51 -0.81
CA ILE A 253 21.80 12.83 -0.18
C ILE A 253 21.98 13.90 -1.26
N THR A 254 20.97 14.73 -1.47
CA THR A 254 21.04 15.87 -2.38
C THR A 254 20.99 17.18 -1.62
N ILE A 255 21.44 18.26 -2.27
CA ILE A 255 21.35 19.62 -1.74
C ILE A 255 19.90 20.00 -1.42
N GLY A 256 18.94 19.56 -2.24
CA GLY A 256 17.53 19.78 -2.00
C GLY A 256 17.05 19.15 -0.69
N LEU A 257 17.52 17.92 -0.41
CA LEU A 257 17.21 17.21 0.82
C LEU A 257 17.88 17.87 2.04
N CYS A 258 19.15 18.24 1.94
CA CYS A 258 19.84 19.00 3.00
C CYS A 258 19.13 20.31 3.31
N ALA A 259 18.70 21.07 2.29
CA ALA A 259 17.96 22.31 2.49
C ALA A 259 16.61 22.08 3.19
N ARG A 260 15.96 20.96 2.92
CA ARG A 260 14.72 20.53 3.58
C ARG A 260 14.95 20.22 5.06
N VAL A 261 16.05 19.54 5.38
CA VAL A 261 16.47 19.23 6.75
C VAL A 261 16.87 20.49 7.52
N ALA A 262 17.64 21.38 6.89
CA ALA A 262 17.99 22.70 7.45
C ALA A 262 16.73 23.52 7.83
N LEU A 263 15.69 23.51 6.99
CA LEU A 263 14.41 24.13 7.35
C LEU A 263 13.79 23.50 8.61
N MET A 264 13.79 22.17 8.69
CA MET A 264 13.23 21.46 9.85
C MET A 264 14.00 21.79 11.13
N ARG A 265 15.34 21.82 11.06
CA ARG A 265 16.21 22.23 12.17
C ARG A 265 15.97 23.69 12.56
N HIS A 266 15.86 24.59 11.59
CA HIS A 266 15.51 25.99 11.84
C HIS A 266 14.18 26.15 12.58
N VAL A 267 13.13 25.43 12.16
CA VAL A 267 11.82 25.47 12.83
C VAL A 267 11.92 24.90 14.26
N TYR A 268 12.74 23.87 14.46
CA TYR A 268 12.98 23.29 15.79
C TYR A 268 13.63 24.31 16.73
N MET A 269 14.72 24.94 16.29
CA MET A 269 15.49 25.89 17.12
C MET A 269 14.75 27.20 17.42
N ASN A 270 13.92 27.69 16.49
CA ASN A 270 13.16 28.93 16.69
C ASN A 270 11.80 28.70 17.37
N GLY A 271 11.40 27.44 17.54
CA GLY A 271 10.22 27.04 18.28
C GLY A 271 10.58 26.50 19.66
N LYS A 272 9.58 26.38 20.54
CA LYS A 272 9.68 25.38 21.61
C LYS A 272 9.46 24.01 20.99
N PRO A 273 10.13 22.94 21.46
CA PRO A 273 9.90 21.58 20.98
C PRO A 273 8.53 21.09 21.42
N ASP A 274 7.49 21.58 20.75
CA ASP A 274 6.09 21.36 21.11
C ASP A 274 5.40 20.37 20.16
N LYS A 275 4.10 20.20 20.40
CA LYS A 275 3.20 19.38 19.58
C LYS A 275 2.97 20.00 18.19
N ASP A 276 3.31 21.28 18.01
CA ASP A 276 3.05 22.07 16.80
C ASP A 276 4.26 22.14 15.87
N PHE A 277 5.32 21.39 16.14
CA PHE A 277 6.51 21.32 15.30
C PHE A 277 6.18 21.03 13.82
N TRP A 278 5.48 19.92 13.54
CA TRP A 278 5.12 19.56 12.16
C TRP A 278 4.16 20.56 11.49
N PRO A 279 3.10 21.04 12.17
CA PRO A 279 2.31 22.16 11.67
C PRO A 279 3.13 23.39 11.27
N LYS A 280 4.11 23.81 12.09
CA LYS A 280 4.99 24.96 11.79
C LYS A 280 5.92 24.70 10.61
N VAL A 281 6.45 23.48 10.48
CA VAL A 281 7.22 23.08 9.29
C VAL A 281 6.34 23.20 8.05
N ASN A 282 5.12 22.66 8.10
CA ASN A 282 4.17 22.72 6.98
C ASN A 282 3.76 24.15 6.62
N GLU A 283 3.54 25.00 7.63
CA GLU A 283 3.25 26.43 7.43
C GLU A 283 4.40 27.12 6.69
N ARG A 284 5.65 26.91 7.13
CA ARG A 284 6.82 27.49 6.45
C ARG A 284 6.99 27.00 5.02
N LEU A 285 6.77 25.71 4.78
CA LEU A 285 6.75 25.15 3.44
C LEU A 285 5.69 25.81 2.56
N ALA A 286 4.47 25.95 3.07
CA ALA A 286 3.38 26.61 2.36
C ALA A 286 3.70 28.08 2.05
N SER A 287 4.25 28.83 3.02
CA SER A 287 4.70 30.20 2.81
C SER A 287 5.76 30.30 1.72
N MET A 288 6.76 29.42 1.72
CA MET A 288 7.79 29.42 0.67
C MET A 288 7.21 29.16 -0.71
N ARG A 289 6.25 28.24 -0.86
CA ARG A 289 5.58 28.00 -2.15
C ARG A 289 4.82 29.23 -2.63
N LYS A 290 4.12 29.92 -1.72
CA LYS A 290 3.39 31.17 -2.03
C LYS A 290 4.35 32.28 -2.47
N SER A 291 5.48 32.44 -1.77
CA SER A 291 6.47 33.48 -2.06
C SER A 291 7.32 33.19 -3.31
N ALA A 292 7.47 31.92 -3.69
CA ALA A 292 8.37 31.51 -4.75
C ALA A 292 8.00 32.04 -6.15
N LYS A 293 6.74 32.42 -6.43
CA LYS A 293 6.27 32.83 -7.79
C LYS A 293 6.79 31.92 -8.93
N GLY A 294 6.94 30.61 -8.66
CA GLY A 294 7.51 29.62 -9.60
C GLY A 294 8.97 29.23 -9.35
N ASN A 295 9.75 29.97 -8.57
CA ASN A 295 11.15 29.64 -8.23
C ASN A 295 11.29 29.07 -6.82
N LYS A 296 10.86 27.81 -6.63
CA LYS A 296 10.86 27.11 -5.32
C LYS A 296 12.25 26.97 -4.71
N LYS A 297 13.30 26.89 -5.54
CA LYS A 297 14.68 26.60 -5.12
C LYS A 297 15.28 27.70 -4.24
N LYS A 298 15.00 28.99 -4.52
CA LYS A 298 15.62 30.12 -3.80
C LYS A 298 15.29 30.15 -2.30
N GLY A 299 14.05 29.83 -1.92
CA GLY A 299 13.63 29.87 -0.51
C GLY A 299 14.31 28.80 0.35
N MET A 300 14.52 27.62 -0.22
CA MET A 300 15.18 26.49 0.46
C MET A 300 16.68 26.73 0.63
N VAL A 301 17.34 27.24 -0.41
CA VAL A 301 18.79 27.56 -0.36
C VAL A 301 19.09 28.53 0.77
N HIS A 302 18.23 29.52 1.03
CA HIS A 302 18.39 30.44 2.16
C HIS A 302 18.48 29.76 3.52
N TYR A 303 17.64 28.74 3.77
CA TYR A 303 17.71 27.98 5.02
C TYR A 303 18.98 27.16 5.11
N LEU A 304 19.38 26.53 4.00
CA LEU A 304 20.63 25.76 3.95
C LEU A 304 21.85 26.65 4.24
N THR A 305 21.96 27.82 3.60
CA THR A 305 23.08 28.74 3.82
C THR A 305 23.16 29.16 5.29
N LYS A 306 22.04 29.59 5.89
CA LYS A 306 22.01 29.98 7.30
C LYS A 306 22.38 28.85 8.26
N ASP A 307 21.96 27.65 7.92
CA ASP A 307 22.21 26.47 8.72
C ASP A 307 23.70 26.07 8.65
N CYS A 308 24.33 26.14 7.47
CA CYS A 308 25.77 25.98 7.32
C CYS A 308 26.58 27.07 8.04
N GLU A 309 26.13 28.32 8.02
CA GLU A 309 26.77 29.42 8.75
C GLU A 309 26.72 29.20 10.28
N ALA A 310 25.64 28.60 10.79
CA ALA A 310 25.42 28.38 12.21
C ALA A 310 26.06 27.10 12.76
N HIS A 311 26.14 26.04 11.95
CA HIS A 311 26.49 24.68 12.38
C HIS A 311 27.66 24.07 11.63
N GLY A 312 28.40 24.88 10.88
CA GLY A 312 29.55 24.45 10.09
C GLY A 312 29.21 24.10 8.65
N ILE A 313 30.21 24.24 7.78
CA ILE A 313 30.11 23.98 6.35
C ILE A 313 30.37 22.49 6.11
N MET A 314 29.68 21.93 5.11
CA MET A 314 29.99 20.60 4.58
C MET A 314 31.46 20.50 4.17
N SER A 315 32.07 19.35 4.45
CA SER A 315 33.45 19.14 4.00
C SER A 315 33.49 19.09 2.46
N ALA A 316 34.58 19.56 1.85
CA ALA A 316 34.71 19.61 0.39
C ALA A 316 34.63 18.22 -0.28
N ASP A 317 34.79 17.14 0.50
CA ASP A 317 34.72 15.76 0.06
C ASP A 317 33.27 15.24 -0.08
N GLU A 318 32.27 16.01 0.37
CA GLU A 318 30.84 15.66 0.31
C GLU A 318 30.20 16.21 -0.98
N ASP A 319 30.57 15.64 -2.14
CA ASP A 319 30.05 16.06 -3.45
C ASP A 319 28.55 15.74 -3.60
N CYS A 320 27.71 16.75 -3.35
CA CYS A 320 26.25 16.67 -3.47
C CYS A 320 25.68 17.35 -4.72
N ASP A 321 26.54 18.00 -5.52
CA ASP A 321 26.12 18.87 -6.62
C ASP A 321 25.59 18.08 -7.83
N ASN A 322 25.97 16.81 -7.97
CA ASN A 322 25.64 15.97 -9.14
C ASN A 322 25.01 14.62 -8.79
N VAL A 323 24.47 14.49 -7.58
CA VAL A 323 23.87 13.24 -7.12
C VAL A 323 22.52 13.01 -7.81
N VAL A 324 22.48 12.03 -8.71
CA VAL A 324 21.24 11.52 -9.30
C VAL A 324 20.56 10.61 -8.28
N GLN A 325 19.29 10.89 -7.98
CA GLN A 325 18.52 10.08 -7.05
C GLN A 325 18.43 8.62 -7.50
N THR A 326 18.41 7.69 -6.55
CA THR A 326 18.07 6.29 -6.83
C THR A 326 16.75 6.20 -7.62
N LYS A 327 16.65 5.19 -8.51
CA LYS A 327 15.42 4.94 -9.27
C LYS A 327 14.19 4.82 -8.36
N PHE A 328 14.34 4.21 -7.19
CA PHE A 328 13.27 4.08 -6.21
C PHE A 328 12.78 5.44 -5.69
N GLN A 329 13.71 6.33 -5.31
CA GLN A 329 13.33 7.67 -4.84
C GLN A 329 12.73 8.51 -5.98
N GLN A 330 13.25 8.38 -7.21
CA GLN A 330 12.68 9.05 -8.38
C GLN A 330 11.22 8.63 -8.62
N GLU A 331 10.90 7.34 -8.53
CA GLU A 331 9.52 6.85 -8.67
C GLU A 331 8.56 7.39 -7.59
N ILE A 332 9.09 7.66 -6.38
CA ILE A 332 8.34 8.32 -5.30
C ILE A 332 8.14 9.80 -5.63
N ASP A 333 9.19 10.47 -6.07
CA ASP A 333 9.16 11.90 -6.39
C ASP A 333 8.22 12.19 -7.56
N ASP A 334 8.20 11.34 -8.59
CA ASP A 334 7.29 11.43 -9.74
C ASP A 334 5.84 11.24 -9.32
N ALA A 335 5.55 10.35 -8.35
CA ALA A 335 4.21 10.14 -7.83
C ALA A 335 3.67 11.36 -7.05
N LEU A 336 4.56 12.20 -6.52
CA LEU A 336 4.21 13.43 -5.79
C LEU A 336 3.95 14.63 -6.70
N GLU A 337 4.31 14.54 -7.99
CA GLU A 337 4.14 15.64 -8.96
C GLU A 337 2.80 15.59 -9.72
N ASN A 338 2.08 14.48 -9.66
CA ASN A 338 0.77 14.27 -10.31
C ASN A 338 -0.41 14.70 -9.42
#